data_AF-A0A401Z684-F1
#
_entry.id   AF-A0A401Z684-F1
#
_cell.length_a   1.000
_cell.length_b   1.000
_cell.length_c   1.000
_cell.angle_alpha   90.00
_cell.angle_beta   90.00
_cell.angle_gamma   90.00
#
_symmetry.space_group_name_H-M   'P 1'
#
loop_
_entity.id
_entity.type
_entity.pdbx_description
1 polymer ?
#
loop_
_entity_poly.entity_id
_entity_poly.type
_entity_poly.pdbx_seq_one_letter_code
_entity_poly.pdbx_strand_id
1 'polypeptide(L)'
;MNTSAGRSVGADSPQPFVEAAEITAGGWVFNARVAGPAAGRPVLFLHGFPQTSASWTAQLLGLARAGHRAIAFDQRGYSPGARPPQESAYGRDELVGDVLAVLDTLGLDRVDLVGHDWGGALAWQVAGLAPERLHTLTVVSTPHPVALAAAVRDETSGQREQSSYIRLFRTRGAAEEKLLADDAAYLRALFASLPAEIAERHLAVLREPGALTGALNWYRAIDPKVLRDIGDIDTPTLYVWSDRDEAFGRTAAEATVDSVTGPYRFEVLRDVDHWVPENGAKALTGLLLEHLAAFPAR
;
A
#
# COMPACT_ATOMS: atom_id res chain seq x y z
N MET A 1 40.74 21.98 -43.98
CA MET A 1 39.26 21.88 -44.09
C MET A 1 38.81 20.83 -43.09
N ASN A 2 37.81 21.23 -42.32
CA ASN A 2 37.26 20.56 -41.14
C ASN A 2 36.39 19.36 -41.53
N THR A 3 36.39 18.29 -40.72
CA THR A 3 35.21 17.45 -40.42
C THR A 3 35.60 16.38 -39.39
N SER A 4 35.53 16.73 -38.11
CA SER A 4 35.41 15.76 -37.03
C SER A 4 33.99 15.19 -37.05
N ALA A 5 33.89 13.88 -37.25
CA ALA A 5 32.65 13.13 -37.10
C ALA A 5 32.26 13.09 -35.62
N GLY A 6 31.13 13.71 -35.28
CA GLY A 6 30.51 13.59 -33.97
C GLY A 6 30.06 12.15 -33.75
N ARG A 7 30.63 11.49 -32.73
CA ARG A 7 30.10 10.25 -32.18
C ARG A 7 28.85 10.59 -31.37
N SER A 8 27.71 10.08 -31.80
CA SER A 8 26.46 10.04 -31.05
C SER A 8 26.67 9.29 -29.73
N VAL A 9 26.49 9.97 -28.60
CA VAL A 9 26.34 9.30 -27.31
C VAL A 9 24.85 8.99 -27.14
N GLY A 10 24.41 7.87 -27.70
CA GLY A 10 23.20 7.21 -27.20
C GLY A 10 23.60 6.50 -25.92
N ALA A 11 23.37 7.13 -24.76
CA ALA A 11 23.55 6.46 -23.49
C ALA A 11 22.35 5.52 -23.30
N ASP A 12 22.60 4.24 -23.54
CA ASP A 12 21.75 3.12 -23.15
C ASP A 12 21.76 3.07 -21.61
N SER A 13 20.98 3.95 -20.97
CA SER A 13 20.75 3.87 -19.53
C SER A 13 20.09 2.51 -19.27
N PRO A 14 20.66 1.66 -18.40
CA PRO A 14 20.10 0.34 -18.17
C PRO A 14 18.64 0.49 -17.75
N GLN A 15 17.76 -0.30 -18.38
CA GLN A 15 16.35 -0.33 -18.01
C GLN A 15 16.25 -0.62 -16.51
N PRO A 16 15.44 0.14 -15.75
CA PRO A 16 15.30 -0.13 -14.33
C PRO A 16 14.72 -1.52 -14.12
N PHE A 17 15.21 -2.17 -13.08
CA PHE A 17 14.73 -3.46 -12.62
C PHE A 17 14.38 -3.38 -11.14
N VAL A 18 13.56 -4.30 -10.67
CA VAL A 18 13.21 -4.42 -9.26
C VAL A 18 14.18 -5.39 -8.60
N GLU A 19 14.92 -4.91 -7.61
CA GLU A 19 15.81 -5.69 -6.77
C GLU A 19 15.04 -6.24 -5.58
N ALA A 20 15.21 -7.54 -5.30
CA ALA A 20 14.82 -8.11 -4.02
C ALA A 20 15.85 -7.70 -2.96
N ALA A 21 15.36 -7.30 -1.79
CA ALA A 21 16.17 -6.87 -0.65
C ALA A 21 15.57 -7.38 0.66
N GLU A 22 16.33 -7.27 1.74
CA GLU A 22 15.84 -7.45 3.10
C GLU A 22 16.06 -6.16 3.90
N ILE A 23 15.11 -5.82 4.77
CA ILE A 23 15.21 -4.68 5.68
C ILE A 23 15.05 -5.19 7.10
N THR A 24 16.10 -5.03 7.90
CA THR A 24 16.10 -5.38 9.33
C THR A 24 15.75 -4.15 10.15
N ALA A 25 14.52 -4.08 10.68
CA ALA A 25 14.00 -2.91 11.39
C ALA A 25 13.06 -3.34 12.52
N GLY A 26 13.10 -2.63 13.65
CA GLY A 26 12.16 -2.88 14.78
C GLY A 26 12.26 -4.29 15.40
N GLY A 27 13.37 -5.00 15.19
CA GLY A 27 13.53 -6.40 15.62
C GLY A 27 13.01 -7.45 14.63
N TRP A 28 12.54 -7.02 13.46
CA TRP A 28 12.04 -7.87 12.38
C TRP A 28 12.95 -7.86 11.17
N VAL A 29 12.78 -8.85 10.29
CA VAL A 29 13.37 -8.88 8.95
C VAL A 29 12.25 -8.91 7.92
N PHE A 30 12.15 -7.84 7.13
CA PHE A 30 11.15 -7.67 6.07
C PHE A 30 11.76 -7.96 4.71
N ASN A 31 11.09 -8.81 3.92
CA ASN A 31 11.34 -8.90 2.49
C ASN A 31 10.95 -7.57 1.84
N ALA A 32 11.77 -7.08 0.93
CA ALA A 32 11.57 -5.81 0.26
C ALA A 32 11.88 -5.88 -1.24
N ARG A 33 11.36 -4.88 -1.95
CA ARG A 33 11.53 -4.64 -3.37
C ARG A 33 11.96 -3.19 -3.55
N VAL A 34 13.07 -2.98 -4.23
CA VAL A 34 13.66 -1.66 -4.44
C VAL A 34 13.90 -1.43 -5.93
N ALA A 35 13.66 -0.22 -6.41
CA ALA A 35 14.01 0.18 -7.76
C ALA A 35 14.46 1.64 -7.80
N GLY A 36 15.34 1.95 -8.76
CA GLY A 36 15.84 3.31 -8.98
C GLY A 36 17.10 3.66 -8.19
N PRO A 37 17.65 4.87 -8.41
CA PRO A 37 18.93 5.26 -7.83
C PRO A 37 18.84 5.42 -6.31
N ALA A 38 19.84 4.95 -5.57
CA ALA A 38 19.90 5.09 -4.10
C ALA A 38 19.87 6.54 -3.60
N ALA A 39 20.35 7.49 -4.42
CA ALA A 39 20.31 8.93 -4.15
C ALA A 39 19.03 9.62 -4.66
N GLY A 40 18.10 8.87 -5.26
CA GLY A 40 16.81 9.39 -5.72
C GLY A 40 15.90 9.75 -4.55
N ARG A 41 14.95 10.66 -4.81
CA ARG A 41 13.90 11.02 -3.83
C ARG A 41 13.14 9.76 -3.39
N PRO A 42 13.05 9.46 -2.08
CA PRO A 42 12.51 8.21 -1.58
C PRO A 42 10.99 8.19 -1.62
N VAL A 43 10.43 7.08 -2.11
CA VAL A 43 8.99 6.80 -2.12
C VAL A 43 8.76 5.41 -1.53
N LEU A 44 7.98 5.33 -0.45
CA LEU A 44 7.70 4.10 0.29
C LEU A 44 6.29 3.64 0.00
N PHE A 45 6.14 2.36 -0.33
CA PHE A 45 4.87 1.74 -0.70
C PHE A 45 4.43 0.68 0.33
N LEU A 46 3.18 0.78 0.77
CA LEU A 46 2.52 -0.13 1.71
C LEU A 46 1.38 -0.85 0.99
N HIS A 47 1.47 -2.18 0.86
CA HIS A 47 0.45 -3.00 0.21
C HIS A 47 -0.75 -3.29 1.13
N GLY A 48 -1.79 -3.94 0.61
CA GLY A 48 -2.91 -4.41 1.40
C GLY A 48 -3.04 -5.92 1.44
N PHE A 49 -4.17 -6.40 1.95
CA PHE A 49 -4.57 -7.80 1.92
C PHE A 49 -5.37 -8.11 0.65
N PRO A 50 -5.21 -9.29 0.01
CA PRO A 50 -4.20 -10.33 0.25
C PRO A 50 -2.94 -10.13 -0.61
N GLN A 51 -2.61 -8.91 -1.00
CA GLN A 51 -1.43 -8.61 -1.82
C GLN A 51 -0.14 -8.65 -1.00
N THR A 52 0.99 -8.55 -1.70
CA THR A 52 2.33 -8.34 -1.14
C THR A 52 2.93 -7.09 -1.77
N SER A 53 4.16 -6.71 -1.40
CA SER A 53 4.89 -5.61 -2.05
C SER A 53 5.08 -5.81 -3.55
N ALA A 54 4.89 -7.02 -4.07
CA ALA A 54 4.89 -7.31 -5.51
C ALA A 54 3.78 -6.56 -6.28
N SER A 55 2.70 -6.14 -5.62
CA SER A 55 1.60 -5.38 -6.24
C SER A 55 2.09 -4.02 -6.78
N TRP A 56 3.16 -3.49 -6.21
CA TRP A 56 3.76 -2.21 -6.59
C TRP A 56 4.79 -2.32 -7.71
N THR A 57 5.02 -3.50 -8.30
CA THR A 57 6.09 -3.71 -9.30
C THR A 57 6.06 -2.69 -10.44
N ALA A 58 4.87 -2.36 -10.94
CA ALA A 58 4.72 -1.39 -12.01
C ALA A 58 5.10 0.03 -11.57
N GLN A 59 4.66 0.45 -10.39
CA GLN A 59 4.95 1.77 -9.82
C GLN A 59 6.43 1.89 -9.48
N LEU A 60 7.03 0.87 -8.85
CA LEU A 60 8.47 0.83 -8.56
C LEU A 60 9.30 1.10 -9.82
N LEU A 61 8.99 0.40 -10.92
CA LEU A 61 9.68 0.59 -12.20
C LEU A 61 9.40 1.96 -12.84
N GLY A 62 8.17 2.44 -12.77
CA GLY A 62 7.79 3.74 -13.34
C GLY A 62 8.47 4.91 -12.63
N LEU A 63 8.50 4.88 -11.30
CA LEU A 63 9.18 5.89 -10.48
C LEU A 63 10.70 5.81 -10.63
N ALA A 64 11.27 4.61 -10.72
CA ALA A 64 12.70 4.41 -10.99
C ALA A 64 13.11 5.03 -12.34
N ARG A 65 12.29 4.90 -13.39
CA ARG A 65 12.54 5.57 -14.69
C ARG A 65 12.57 7.10 -14.57
N ALA A 66 11.83 7.66 -13.63
CA ALA A 66 11.80 9.09 -13.34
C ALA A 66 12.88 9.55 -12.35
N GLY A 67 13.78 8.65 -11.91
CA GLY A 67 14.90 8.98 -11.02
C GLY A 67 14.56 8.97 -9.53
N HIS A 68 13.39 8.46 -9.14
CA HIS A 68 13.03 8.27 -7.73
C HIS A 68 13.60 6.97 -7.18
N ARG A 69 13.82 6.92 -5.86
CA ARG A 69 14.15 5.69 -5.12
C ARG A 69 12.85 5.09 -4.60
N ALA A 70 12.35 4.07 -5.29
CA ALA A 70 11.08 3.43 -4.96
C ALA A 70 11.31 2.17 -4.09
N ILE A 71 10.60 2.06 -2.97
CA ILE A 71 10.82 1.03 -1.95
C ILE A 71 9.46 0.47 -1.52
N ALA A 72 9.30 -0.85 -1.57
CA ALA A 72 8.12 -1.52 -1.05
C ALA A 72 8.57 -2.70 -0.19
N PHE A 73 7.98 -2.90 1.00
CA PHE A 73 8.29 -4.06 1.84
C PHE A 73 7.03 -4.87 2.13
N ASP A 74 7.22 -6.18 2.31
CA ASP A 74 6.17 -7.10 2.74
C ASP A 74 5.95 -6.86 4.23
N GLN A 75 4.83 -6.21 4.56
CA GLN A 75 4.53 -5.72 5.90
C GLN A 75 4.42 -6.85 6.93
N ARG A 76 4.37 -6.51 8.22
CA ARG A 76 4.26 -7.49 9.31
C ARG A 76 3.14 -8.49 9.03
N GLY A 77 3.44 -9.77 9.21
CA GLY A 77 2.57 -10.90 8.83
C GLY A 77 2.88 -11.49 7.45
N TYR A 78 3.74 -10.86 6.63
CA TYR A 78 4.05 -11.34 5.28
C TYR A 78 5.48 -11.77 5.06
N SER A 79 6.46 -11.39 5.89
CA SER A 79 7.84 -11.87 5.77
C SER A 79 8.15 -12.97 6.80
N PRO A 80 8.90 -14.05 6.49
CA PRO A 80 9.22 -15.10 7.46
C PRO A 80 9.83 -14.56 8.77
N GLY A 81 10.66 -13.53 8.67
CA GLY A 81 11.29 -12.84 9.81
C GLY A 81 10.42 -11.77 10.49
N ALA A 82 9.15 -11.62 10.09
CA ALA A 82 8.24 -10.58 10.59
C ALA A 82 6.79 -11.09 10.74
N ARG A 83 6.60 -12.37 11.10
CA ARG A 83 5.29 -13.02 11.29
C ARG A 83 5.08 -13.49 12.74
N PRO A 84 5.09 -12.59 13.75
CA PRO A 84 4.79 -13.00 15.12
C PRO A 84 3.38 -13.62 15.18
N PRO A 85 3.16 -14.72 15.92
CA PRO A 85 1.84 -15.36 15.98
C PRO A 85 0.83 -14.60 16.86
N GLN A 86 1.29 -13.73 17.77
CA GLN A 86 0.44 -13.03 18.72
C GLN A 86 -0.32 -11.88 18.05
N GLU A 87 -1.63 -11.81 18.24
CA GLU A 87 -2.47 -10.72 17.72
C GLU A 87 -2.06 -9.35 18.28
N SER A 88 -1.64 -9.27 19.54
CA SER A 88 -1.17 -8.02 20.15
C SER A 88 0.03 -7.42 19.42
N ALA A 89 0.74 -8.18 18.59
CA ALA A 89 1.80 -7.68 17.74
C ALA A 89 1.27 -7.03 16.44
N TYR A 90 -0.03 -6.86 16.23
CA TYR A 90 -0.59 -6.24 15.03
C TYR A 90 -1.47 -5.03 15.37
N GLY A 91 -1.25 -4.42 16.54
CA GLY A 91 -1.89 -3.19 16.91
C GLY A 91 -1.41 -2.01 16.05
N ARG A 92 -2.19 -0.93 16.05
CA ARG A 92 -1.91 0.28 15.27
C ARG A 92 -0.50 0.80 15.52
N ASP A 93 -0.15 0.98 16.79
CA ASP A 93 1.09 1.64 17.20
C ASP A 93 2.31 0.80 16.83
N GLU A 94 2.20 -0.53 16.92
CA GLU A 94 3.24 -1.45 16.49
C GLU A 94 3.48 -1.38 14.97
N LEU A 95 2.42 -1.30 14.17
CA LEU A 95 2.50 -1.27 12.72
C LEU A 95 2.97 0.09 12.18
N VAL A 96 2.57 1.20 12.82
CA VAL A 96 3.16 2.52 12.57
C VAL A 96 4.65 2.50 12.93
N GLY A 97 4.99 1.88 14.07
CA GLY A 97 6.36 1.69 14.51
C GLY A 97 7.24 0.95 13.49
N ASP A 98 6.70 -0.04 12.77
CA ASP A 98 7.44 -0.72 11.70
C ASP A 98 7.81 0.23 10.57
N VAL A 99 6.87 1.07 10.11
CA VAL A 99 7.12 2.03 9.04
C VAL A 99 8.22 3.00 9.47
N LEU A 100 8.12 3.55 10.69
CA LEU A 100 9.12 4.48 11.22
C LEU A 100 10.49 3.81 11.38
N ALA A 101 10.54 2.59 11.91
CA ALA A 101 11.78 1.84 12.05
C ALA A 101 12.43 1.53 10.69
N VAL A 102 11.63 1.19 9.67
CA VAL A 102 12.12 0.99 8.30
C VAL A 102 12.74 2.28 7.76
N LEU A 103 12.09 3.43 7.94
CA LEU A 103 12.65 4.72 7.53
C LEU A 103 13.98 5.02 8.24
N ASP A 104 14.03 4.82 9.56
CA ASP A 104 15.24 5.05 10.36
C ASP A 104 16.40 4.15 9.94
N THR A 105 16.15 2.86 9.73
CA THR A 105 17.15 1.89 9.24
C THR A 105 17.71 2.26 7.87
N LEU A 106 16.87 2.81 7.00
CA LEU A 106 17.26 3.23 5.65
C LEU A 106 17.91 4.63 5.61
N GLY A 107 17.99 5.32 6.76
CA GLY A 107 18.50 6.69 6.86
C GLY A 107 17.60 7.71 6.16
N LEU A 108 16.29 7.49 6.18
CA LEU A 108 15.30 8.33 5.52
C LEU A 108 14.55 9.18 6.56
N ASP A 109 14.90 10.46 6.64
CA ASP A 109 14.23 11.40 7.55
C ASP A 109 12.77 11.60 7.13
N ARG A 110 12.53 11.76 5.81
CA ARG A 110 11.21 11.96 5.21
C ARG A 110 11.02 11.14 3.94
N VAL A 111 9.77 10.79 3.64
CA VAL A 111 9.41 10.00 2.46
C VAL A 111 8.11 10.45 1.83
N ASP A 112 7.91 10.18 0.53
CA ASP A 112 6.57 10.16 -0.04
C ASP A 112 5.93 8.80 0.24
N LEU A 113 4.84 8.78 1.01
CA LEU A 113 4.20 7.53 1.44
C LEU A 113 3.01 7.20 0.55
N VAL A 114 2.98 5.98 0.03
CA VAL A 114 1.90 5.45 -0.81
C VAL A 114 1.32 4.20 -0.15
N GLY A 115 0.00 4.14 0.04
CA GLY A 115 -0.66 2.98 0.66
C GLY A 115 -1.90 2.51 -0.09
N HIS A 116 -2.13 1.20 -0.12
CA HIS A 116 -3.34 0.56 -0.68
C HIS A 116 -3.99 -0.41 0.32
N ASP A 117 -5.33 -0.46 0.39
CA ASP A 117 -6.12 -1.29 1.32
C ASP A 117 -5.63 -1.11 2.78
N TRP A 118 -5.13 -2.14 3.48
CA TRP A 118 -4.56 -2.03 4.81
C TRP A 118 -3.33 -1.13 4.87
N GLY A 119 -2.51 -1.13 3.82
CA GLY A 119 -1.41 -0.19 3.67
C GLY A 119 -1.91 1.25 3.52
N GLY A 120 -3.08 1.45 2.91
CA GLY A 120 -3.76 2.74 2.85
C GLY A 120 -4.29 3.18 4.23
N ALA A 121 -4.91 2.25 4.96
CA ALA A 121 -5.35 2.49 6.34
C ALA A 121 -4.17 2.87 7.24
N LEU A 122 -3.04 2.16 7.12
CA LEU A 122 -1.80 2.44 7.85
C LEU A 122 -1.18 3.77 7.41
N ALA A 123 -1.21 4.11 6.12
CA ALA A 123 -0.69 5.38 5.62
C ALA A 123 -1.43 6.58 6.21
N TRP A 124 -2.76 6.49 6.39
CA TRP A 124 -3.52 7.50 7.16
C TRP A 124 -3.02 7.61 8.61
N GLN A 125 -2.71 6.49 9.28
CA GLN A 125 -2.19 6.52 10.65
C GLN A 125 -0.81 7.19 10.71
N VAL A 126 0.09 6.89 9.78
CA VAL A 126 1.43 7.50 9.74
C VAL A 126 1.31 9.00 9.49
N ALA A 127 0.44 9.42 8.56
CA ALA A 127 0.23 10.84 8.29
C ALA A 127 -0.34 11.62 9.47
N GLY A 128 -1.22 10.99 10.27
CA GLY A 128 -1.78 11.61 11.47
C GLY A 128 -0.86 11.62 12.68
N LEU A 129 -0.05 10.58 12.85
CA LEU A 129 0.76 10.37 14.06
C LEU A 129 2.23 10.79 13.91
N ALA A 130 2.74 10.86 12.68
CA ALA A 130 4.11 11.25 12.37
C ALA A 130 4.19 12.07 11.06
N PRO A 131 3.39 13.15 10.91
CA PRO A 131 3.36 13.97 9.69
C PRO A 131 4.73 14.53 9.31
N GLU A 132 5.59 14.78 10.29
CA GLU A 132 6.95 15.28 10.07
C GLU A 132 7.83 14.32 9.27
N ARG A 133 7.47 13.04 9.21
CA ARG A 133 8.16 11.97 8.46
C ARG A 133 7.70 11.89 7.00
N LEU A 134 6.73 12.69 6.58
CA LEU A 134 6.16 12.61 5.23
C LEU A 134 6.44 13.86 4.41
N HIS A 135 6.86 13.70 3.15
CA HIS A 135 6.85 14.78 2.15
C HIS A 135 5.45 14.95 1.56
N THR A 136 4.86 13.83 1.14
CA THR A 136 3.50 13.74 0.61
C THR A 136 2.87 12.41 1.01
N LEU A 137 1.54 12.36 0.94
CA LEU A 137 0.75 11.16 1.14
C LEU A 137 0.01 10.84 -0.17
N THR A 138 0.01 9.57 -0.56
CA THR A 138 -0.96 9.02 -1.52
C THR A 138 -1.67 7.83 -0.91
N VAL A 139 -3.00 7.86 -0.89
CA VAL A 139 -3.81 6.70 -0.50
C VAL A 139 -4.60 6.21 -1.69
N VAL A 140 -4.55 4.90 -1.91
CA VAL A 140 -5.20 4.21 -3.02
C VAL A 140 -6.30 3.33 -2.46
N SER A 141 -7.50 3.45 -3.01
CA SER A 141 -8.74 2.76 -2.64
C SER A 141 -9.28 3.13 -1.26
N THR A 142 -8.45 3.09 -0.21
CA THR A 142 -8.87 3.14 1.20
C THR A 142 -9.34 4.53 1.65
N PRO A 143 -10.63 4.72 1.95
CA PRO A 143 -11.13 5.97 2.50
C PRO A 143 -10.53 6.27 3.87
N HIS A 144 -10.58 7.53 4.29
CA HIS A 144 -10.20 7.88 5.66
C HIS A 144 -11.07 7.11 6.68
N PRO A 145 -10.50 6.55 7.77
CA PRO A 145 -11.23 5.73 8.74
C PRO A 145 -12.49 6.38 9.33
N VAL A 146 -12.52 7.70 9.49
CA VAL A 146 -13.72 8.44 9.93
C VAL A 146 -14.83 8.37 8.88
N ALA A 147 -14.50 8.64 7.62
CA ALA A 147 -15.42 8.57 6.49
C ALA A 147 -15.95 7.15 6.27
N LEU A 148 -15.05 6.15 6.32
CA LEU A 148 -15.42 4.73 6.23
C LEU A 148 -16.41 4.33 7.33
N ALA A 149 -16.15 4.72 8.57
CA ALA A 149 -17.04 4.38 9.67
C ALA A 149 -18.39 5.09 9.59
N ALA A 150 -18.45 6.30 9.03
CA ALA A 150 -19.71 6.99 8.76
C ALA A 150 -20.51 6.24 7.69
N ALA A 151 -19.88 5.85 6.58
CA ALA A 151 -20.53 5.07 5.52
C ALA A 151 -21.04 3.71 6.02
N VAL A 152 -20.29 2.99 6.88
CA VAL A 152 -20.77 1.73 7.47
C VAL A 152 -22.06 1.91 8.30
N ARG A 153 -22.23 3.08 8.95
CA ARG A 153 -23.45 3.40 9.72
C ARG A 153 -24.60 3.89 8.85
N ASP A 154 -24.30 4.43 7.67
CA ASP A 154 -25.30 4.83 6.69
C ASP A 154 -25.87 3.60 5.97
N GLU A 155 -27.16 3.33 6.19
CA GLU A 155 -27.86 2.19 5.59
C GLU A 155 -28.00 2.29 4.08
N THR A 156 -27.88 3.49 3.51
CA THR A 156 -28.02 3.74 2.08
C THR A 156 -26.71 3.60 1.30
N SER A 157 -25.57 3.57 1.99
CA SER A 157 -24.23 3.58 1.35
C SER A 157 -23.83 2.23 0.74
N GLY A 158 -24.40 1.12 1.22
CA GLY A 158 -23.96 -0.25 0.89
C GLY A 158 -22.66 -0.71 1.58
N GLN A 159 -21.91 0.19 2.22
CA GLN A 159 -20.58 -0.10 2.76
C GLN A 159 -20.56 -1.20 3.83
N ARG A 160 -21.63 -1.30 4.64
CA ARG A 160 -21.75 -2.38 5.65
C ARG A 160 -21.74 -3.77 5.02
N GLU A 161 -22.38 -3.92 3.86
CA GLU A 161 -22.42 -5.19 3.13
C GLU A 161 -21.07 -5.48 2.49
N GLN A 162 -20.46 -4.46 1.86
CA GLN A 162 -19.10 -4.55 1.29
C GLN A 162 -18.08 -4.98 2.35
N SER A 163 -18.21 -4.54 3.61
CA SER A 163 -17.32 -4.91 4.71
C SER A 163 -17.69 -6.20 5.45
N SER A 164 -18.67 -6.98 4.96
CA SER A 164 -19.17 -8.18 5.66
C SER A 164 -18.13 -9.30 5.81
N TYR A 165 -17.18 -9.39 4.88
CA TYR A 165 -16.08 -10.38 4.87
C TYR A 165 -15.19 -10.30 6.12
N ILE A 166 -15.09 -9.12 6.75
CA ILE A 166 -14.29 -8.90 7.97
C ILE A 166 -14.72 -9.87 9.10
N ARG A 167 -16.00 -10.24 9.15
CA ARG A 167 -16.51 -11.21 10.14
C ARG A 167 -15.85 -12.58 9.98
N LEU A 168 -15.74 -13.05 8.74
CA LEU A 168 -15.05 -14.31 8.45
C LEU A 168 -13.58 -14.20 8.87
N PHE A 169 -12.88 -13.15 8.43
CA PHE A 169 -11.44 -13.00 8.64
C PHE A 169 -11.03 -12.89 10.11
N ARG A 170 -11.93 -12.41 10.97
CA ARG A 170 -11.74 -12.37 12.43
C ARG A 170 -11.95 -13.72 13.13
N THR A 171 -12.48 -14.73 12.44
CA THR A 171 -12.73 -16.05 13.03
C THR A 171 -11.47 -16.90 13.04
N ARG A 172 -10.88 -17.10 14.22
CA ARG A 172 -9.62 -17.85 14.40
C ARG A 172 -9.74 -19.29 13.89
N GLY A 173 -8.75 -19.75 13.13
CA GLY A 173 -8.70 -21.10 12.59
C GLY A 173 -9.62 -21.29 11.38
N ALA A 174 -10.91 -20.99 11.54
CA ALA A 174 -11.90 -21.15 10.46
C ALA A 174 -11.63 -20.23 9.27
N ALA A 175 -11.09 -19.03 9.49
CA ALA A 175 -10.68 -18.14 8.41
C ALA A 175 -9.52 -18.74 7.62
N GLU A 176 -8.46 -19.18 8.30
CA GLU A 176 -7.31 -19.83 7.67
C GLU A 176 -7.73 -21.09 6.90
N GLU A 177 -8.51 -21.96 7.53
CA GLU A 177 -9.03 -23.19 6.93
C GLU A 177 -9.80 -22.87 5.64
N LYS A 178 -10.75 -21.92 5.69
CA LYS A 178 -11.55 -21.55 4.54
C LYS A 178 -10.73 -20.89 3.42
N LEU A 179 -9.78 -20.04 3.77
CA LEU A 179 -9.00 -19.28 2.80
C LEU A 179 -7.91 -20.12 2.13
N LEU A 180 -7.40 -21.17 2.79
CA LEU A 180 -6.41 -22.09 2.23
C LEU A 180 -7.02 -23.38 1.65
N ALA A 181 -8.29 -23.67 1.92
CA ALA A 181 -8.99 -24.82 1.34
C ALA A 181 -8.91 -24.85 -0.18
N ASP A 182 -8.96 -26.06 -0.74
CA ASP A 182 -8.97 -26.34 -2.18
C ASP A 182 -7.85 -25.61 -2.94
N ASP A 183 -6.62 -25.71 -2.42
CA ASP A 183 -5.45 -24.97 -2.92
C ASP A 183 -5.72 -23.45 -2.96
N ALA A 184 -6.17 -22.89 -1.84
CA ALA A 184 -6.52 -21.48 -1.69
C ALA A 184 -7.50 -20.95 -2.76
N ALA A 185 -8.49 -21.76 -3.16
CA ALA A 185 -9.47 -21.39 -4.20
C ALA A 185 -10.19 -20.08 -3.89
N TYR A 186 -10.54 -19.83 -2.62
CA TYR A 186 -11.18 -18.59 -2.20
C TYR A 186 -10.28 -17.38 -2.42
N LEU A 187 -9.03 -17.42 -1.95
CA LEU A 187 -8.08 -16.31 -2.14
C LEU A 187 -7.80 -16.06 -3.62
N ARG A 188 -7.69 -17.13 -4.42
CA ARG A 188 -7.52 -17.00 -5.87
C ARG A 188 -8.72 -16.31 -6.53
N ALA A 189 -9.94 -16.61 -6.08
CA ALA A 189 -11.14 -15.96 -6.60
C ALA A 189 -11.20 -14.45 -6.29
N LEU A 190 -10.59 -13.98 -5.19
CA LEU A 190 -10.46 -12.54 -4.93
C LEU A 190 -9.63 -11.82 -6.00
N PHE A 191 -8.69 -12.52 -6.63
CA PHE A 191 -7.84 -12.01 -7.72
C PHE A 191 -8.37 -12.35 -9.11
N ALA A 192 -9.65 -12.69 -9.27
CA ALA A 192 -10.18 -13.21 -10.55
C ALA A 192 -10.03 -12.25 -11.74
N SER A 193 -9.88 -10.95 -11.50
CA SER A 193 -9.64 -9.94 -12.53
C SER A 193 -8.16 -9.77 -12.91
N LEU A 194 -7.23 -10.33 -12.13
CA LEU A 194 -5.80 -10.29 -12.39
C LEU A 194 -5.36 -11.49 -13.24
N PRO A 195 -4.27 -11.35 -14.03
CA PRO A 195 -3.60 -12.50 -14.62
C PRO A 195 -3.22 -13.54 -13.55
N ALA A 196 -3.41 -14.82 -13.86
CA ALA A 196 -3.14 -15.90 -12.91
C ALA A 196 -1.70 -15.89 -12.39
N GLU A 197 -0.70 -15.55 -13.23
CA GLU A 197 0.68 -15.51 -12.78
C GLU A 197 0.96 -14.38 -11.78
N ILE A 198 0.17 -13.30 -11.81
CA ILE A 198 0.26 -12.21 -10.83
C ILE A 198 -0.37 -12.65 -9.52
N ALA A 199 -1.59 -13.20 -9.57
CA ALA A 199 -2.29 -13.72 -8.40
C ALA A 199 -1.44 -14.78 -7.65
N GLU A 200 -0.84 -15.73 -8.38
CA GLU A 200 -0.02 -16.79 -7.79
C GLU A 200 1.23 -16.27 -7.06
N ARG A 201 1.79 -15.10 -7.43
CA ARG A 201 2.90 -14.50 -6.68
C ARG A 201 2.50 -14.08 -5.27
N HIS A 202 1.27 -13.60 -5.09
CA HIS A 202 0.74 -13.26 -3.77
C HIS A 202 0.36 -14.51 -2.98
N LEU A 203 -0.31 -15.46 -3.65
CA LEU A 203 -0.74 -16.71 -3.02
C LEU A 203 0.44 -17.56 -2.54
N ALA A 204 1.55 -17.59 -3.29
CA ALA A 204 2.75 -18.31 -2.90
C ALA A 204 3.25 -17.87 -1.51
N VAL A 205 3.23 -16.56 -1.24
CA VAL A 205 3.62 -16.01 0.08
C VAL A 205 2.59 -16.36 1.14
N LEU A 206 1.30 -16.18 0.86
CA LEU A 206 0.23 -16.43 1.84
C LEU A 206 0.08 -17.90 2.24
N ARG A 207 0.53 -18.84 1.39
CA ARG A 207 0.57 -20.28 1.69
C ARG A 207 1.74 -20.67 2.58
N GLU A 208 2.74 -19.81 2.75
CA GLU A 208 3.84 -20.11 3.66
C GLU A 208 3.35 -20.22 5.10
N PRO A 209 3.99 -21.08 5.93
CA PRO A 209 3.61 -21.23 7.33
C PRO A 209 3.53 -19.89 8.07
N GLY A 210 2.36 -19.65 8.69
CA GLY A 210 2.08 -18.47 9.49
C GLY A 210 1.79 -17.18 8.71
N ALA A 211 1.98 -17.14 7.39
CA ALA A 211 1.79 -15.93 6.60
C ALA A 211 0.32 -15.48 6.60
N LEU A 212 -0.61 -16.38 6.24
CA LEU A 212 -2.03 -16.03 6.26
C LEU A 212 -2.53 -15.67 7.66
N THR A 213 -2.11 -16.38 8.70
CA THR A 213 -2.47 -16.01 10.09
C THR A 213 -1.96 -14.61 10.44
N GLY A 214 -0.73 -14.27 10.08
CA GLY A 214 -0.17 -12.93 10.28
C GLY A 214 -0.96 -11.87 9.52
N ALA A 215 -1.27 -12.10 8.26
CA ALA A 215 -2.10 -11.21 7.44
C ALA A 215 -3.50 -11.02 8.04
N LEU A 216 -4.12 -12.09 8.56
CA LEU A 216 -5.44 -12.03 9.22
C LEU A 216 -5.39 -11.35 10.60
N ASN A 217 -4.24 -11.32 11.27
CA ASN A 217 -4.11 -10.68 12.57
C ASN A 217 -4.31 -9.15 12.50
N TRP A 218 -4.11 -8.51 11.34
CA TRP A 218 -4.50 -7.11 11.13
C TRP A 218 -6.00 -6.89 11.38
N TYR A 219 -6.86 -7.79 10.88
CA TYR A 219 -8.31 -7.73 11.11
C TYR A 219 -8.70 -8.04 12.56
N ARG A 220 -7.88 -8.84 13.27
CA ARG A 220 -8.18 -9.32 14.63
C ARG A 220 -7.75 -8.33 15.71
N ALA A 221 -6.58 -7.72 15.53
CA ALA A 221 -5.91 -6.89 16.52
C ALA A 221 -6.41 -5.45 16.52
N ILE A 222 -6.74 -4.91 15.35
CA ILE A 222 -7.03 -3.48 15.21
C ILE A 222 -8.49 -3.20 15.55
N ASP A 223 -8.72 -2.45 16.63
CA ASP A 223 -10.03 -1.87 16.92
C ASP A 223 -10.32 -0.73 15.92
N PRO A 224 -11.43 -0.80 15.14
CA PRO A 224 -11.82 0.29 14.24
C PRO A 224 -11.98 1.65 14.94
N LYS A 225 -12.22 1.69 16.26
CA LYS A 225 -12.24 2.94 17.04
C LYS A 225 -10.88 3.60 17.10
N VAL A 226 -9.82 2.82 17.28
CA VAL A 226 -8.43 3.29 17.37
C VAL A 226 -7.98 3.84 16.01
N LEU A 227 -8.42 3.25 14.90
CA LEU A 227 -8.10 3.75 13.55
C LEU A 227 -8.68 5.15 13.24
N ARG A 228 -9.71 5.59 13.98
CA ARG A 228 -10.31 6.92 13.78
C ARG A 228 -9.65 8.02 14.59
N ASP A 229 -8.81 7.64 15.54
CA ASP A 229 -8.08 8.57 16.39
C ASP A 229 -6.74 8.91 15.71
N ILE A 230 -6.82 9.74 14.67
CA ILE A 230 -5.69 10.03 13.76
C ILE A 230 -5.35 11.51 13.57
N GLY A 231 -5.84 12.41 14.42
CA GLY A 231 -5.48 13.83 14.34
C GLY A 231 -5.82 14.47 12.98
N ASP A 232 -5.22 15.63 12.71
CA ASP A 232 -5.40 16.36 11.45
C ASP A 232 -4.43 15.85 10.38
N ILE A 233 -4.91 15.68 9.15
CA ILE A 233 -4.06 15.32 8.01
C ILE A 233 -3.67 16.58 7.24
N ASP A 234 -2.53 17.17 7.59
CA ASP A 234 -1.99 18.40 6.97
C ASP A 234 -1.04 18.13 5.78
N THR A 235 -0.62 16.87 5.63
CA THR A 235 0.31 16.42 4.59
C THR A 235 -0.36 16.55 3.21
N PRO A 236 0.34 17.06 2.17
CA PRO A 236 -0.19 17.09 0.81
C PRO A 236 -0.63 15.70 0.32
N THR A 237 -1.92 15.55 0.08
CA THR A 237 -2.58 14.27 -0.07
C THR A 237 -3.18 14.11 -1.46
N LEU A 238 -2.79 13.03 -2.14
CA LEU A 238 -3.49 12.48 -3.29
C LEU A 238 -4.32 11.28 -2.82
N TYR A 239 -5.63 11.31 -3.03
CA TYR A 239 -6.50 10.16 -2.82
C TYR A 239 -6.98 9.63 -4.17
N VAL A 240 -6.69 8.36 -4.47
CA VAL A 240 -7.09 7.68 -5.70
C VAL A 240 -8.08 6.58 -5.35
N TRP A 241 -9.28 6.62 -5.92
CA TRP A 241 -10.30 5.58 -5.74
C TRP A 241 -10.78 5.08 -7.10
N SER A 242 -11.38 3.89 -7.18
CA SER A 242 -11.87 3.32 -8.44
C SER A 242 -13.38 3.03 -8.39
N ASP A 243 -14.07 3.28 -9.50
CA ASP A 243 -15.55 3.23 -9.51
C ASP A 243 -16.17 1.83 -9.56
N ARG A 244 -15.35 0.79 -9.66
CA ARG A 244 -15.74 -0.62 -9.49
C ARG A 244 -15.09 -1.26 -8.26
N ASP A 245 -14.66 -0.46 -7.28
CA ASP A 245 -14.12 -1.00 -6.02
C ASP A 245 -15.21 -1.76 -5.24
N GLU A 246 -14.94 -3.04 -4.99
CA GLU A 246 -15.87 -3.92 -4.28
C GLU A 246 -15.74 -3.81 -2.75
N ALA A 247 -14.61 -3.32 -2.24
CA ALA A 247 -14.30 -3.19 -0.82
C ALA A 247 -14.73 -1.84 -0.24
N PHE A 248 -14.58 -0.76 -1.01
CA PHE A 248 -14.83 0.61 -0.56
C PHE A 248 -15.79 1.35 -1.49
N GLY A 249 -16.95 1.71 -0.94
CA GLY A 249 -18.01 2.40 -1.68
C GLY A 249 -17.77 3.90 -1.85
N ARG A 250 -18.45 4.46 -2.87
CA ARG A 250 -18.38 5.88 -3.23
C ARG A 250 -18.63 6.83 -2.06
N THR A 251 -19.63 6.55 -1.22
CA THR A 251 -19.98 7.41 -0.07
C THR A 251 -18.79 7.63 0.86
N ALA A 252 -18.03 6.58 1.17
CA ALA A 252 -16.85 6.70 2.02
C ALA A 252 -15.72 7.45 1.30
N ALA A 253 -15.51 7.14 0.01
CA ALA A 253 -14.47 7.78 -0.79
C ALA A 253 -14.69 9.30 -0.90
N GLU A 254 -15.89 9.74 -1.27
CA GLU A 254 -16.22 11.16 -1.46
C GLU A 254 -16.19 11.95 -0.13
N ALA A 255 -16.49 11.30 1.01
CA ALA A 255 -16.42 11.93 2.33
C ALA A 255 -15.00 11.98 2.92
N THR A 256 -13.99 11.41 2.26
CA THR A 256 -12.60 11.39 2.77
C THR A 256 -12.01 12.80 2.91
N VAL A 257 -12.40 13.72 2.04
CA VAL A 257 -11.93 15.12 2.06
C VAL A 257 -12.20 15.82 3.38
N ASP A 258 -13.28 15.45 4.09
CA ASP A 258 -13.69 16.08 5.35
C ASP A 258 -12.70 15.84 6.49
N SER A 259 -11.76 14.91 6.33
CA SER A 259 -10.71 14.59 7.30
C SER A 259 -9.32 15.07 6.91
N VAL A 260 -9.18 15.80 5.79
CA VAL A 260 -7.90 16.30 5.29
C VAL A 260 -7.87 17.82 5.39
N THR A 261 -6.93 18.37 6.15
CA THR A 261 -6.76 19.82 6.36
C THR A 261 -5.70 20.43 5.43
N GLY A 262 -4.80 19.61 4.90
CA GLY A 262 -3.77 19.99 3.94
C GLY A 262 -4.25 20.07 2.48
N PRO A 263 -3.34 20.35 1.53
CA PRO A 263 -3.64 20.26 0.11
C PRO A 263 -4.17 18.87 -0.25
N TYR A 264 -5.32 18.82 -0.93
CA TYR A 264 -6.01 17.57 -1.23
C TYR A 264 -6.40 17.49 -2.70
N ARG A 265 -6.08 16.36 -3.33
CA ARG A 265 -6.50 16.00 -4.69
C ARG A 265 -7.20 14.64 -4.65
N PHE A 266 -8.45 14.58 -5.10
CA PHE A 266 -9.20 13.33 -5.24
C PHE A 266 -9.33 12.95 -6.71
N GLU A 267 -8.95 11.72 -7.03
CA GLU A 267 -8.98 11.17 -8.38
C GLU A 267 -9.78 9.87 -8.41
N VAL A 268 -10.68 9.76 -9.40
CA VAL A 268 -11.50 8.56 -9.61
C VAL A 268 -11.08 7.86 -10.89
N LEU A 269 -10.56 6.64 -10.76
CA LEU A 269 -10.27 5.77 -11.89
C LEU A 269 -11.54 5.06 -12.33
N ARG A 270 -11.87 5.17 -13.62
CA ARG A 270 -13.04 4.53 -14.20
C ARG A 270 -12.71 3.13 -14.71
N ASP A 271 -13.66 2.23 -14.54
CA ASP A 271 -13.60 0.85 -15.03
C ASP A 271 -12.43 0.03 -14.46
N VAL A 272 -11.92 0.44 -13.29
CA VAL A 272 -10.90 -0.27 -12.53
C VAL A 272 -11.55 -0.81 -11.26
N ASP A 273 -11.19 -2.04 -10.88
CA ASP A 273 -11.66 -2.67 -9.66
C ASP A 273 -10.77 -2.28 -8.46
N HIS A 274 -10.86 -3.04 -7.37
CA HIS A 274 -10.08 -2.79 -6.16
C HIS A 274 -8.56 -2.91 -6.38
N TRP A 275 -8.09 -3.70 -7.36
CA TRP A 275 -6.66 -3.98 -7.58
C TRP A 275 -5.97 -2.88 -8.38
N VAL A 276 -6.19 -1.62 -7.99
CA VAL A 276 -5.67 -0.42 -8.65
C VAL A 276 -4.16 -0.43 -8.90
N PRO A 277 -3.28 -0.90 -7.98
CA PRO A 277 -1.85 -0.99 -8.26
C PRO A 277 -1.51 -1.80 -9.51
N GLU A 278 -2.33 -2.79 -9.86
CA GLU A 278 -2.07 -3.74 -10.94
C GLU A 278 -2.94 -3.48 -12.17
N ASN A 279 -4.27 -3.39 -12.00
CA ASN A 279 -5.22 -3.12 -13.08
C ASN A 279 -5.23 -1.65 -13.51
N GLY A 280 -4.98 -0.72 -12.58
CA GLY A 280 -4.87 0.72 -12.81
C GLY A 280 -3.43 1.22 -12.96
N ALA A 281 -2.45 0.32 -13.10
CA ALA A 281 -1.03 0.59 -12.89
C ALA A 281 -0.49 1.84 -13.60
N LYS A 282 -0.81 1.99 -14.90
CA LYS A 282 -0.34 3.10 -15.73
C LYS A 282 -0.91 4.44 -15.26
N ALA A 283 -2.23 4.48 -15.00
CA ALA A 283 -2.91 5.69 -14.55
C ALA A 283 -2.41 6.10 -13.16
N LEU A 284 -2.33 5.15 -12.23
CA LEU A 284 -1.80 5.40 -10.89
C LEU A 284 -0.36 5.92 -10.94
N THR A 285 0.51 5.32 -11.74
CA THR A 285 1.90 5.77 -11.88
C THR A 285 1.99 7.22 -12.40
N GLY A 286 1.14 7.59 -13.37
CA GLY A 286 1.06 8.97 -13.86
C GLY A 286 0.66 9.94 -12.75
N LEU A 287 -0.41 9.62 -12.01
CA LEU A 287 -0.89 10.44 -10.89
C LEU A 287 0.17 10.60 -9.78
N LEU A 288 0.91 9.53 -9.45
CA LEU A 288 2.02 9.61 -8.51
C LEU A 288 3.09 10.60 -8.99
N LEU A 289 3.54 10.48 -10.23
CA LEU A 289 4.57 11.38 -10.77
C LEU A 289 4.11 12.85 -10.79
N GLU A 290 2.85 13.10 -11.15
CA GLU A 290 2.25 14.45 -11.08
C GLU A 290 2.25 15.00 -9.64
N HIS A 291 1.82 14.20 -8.67
CA HIS A 291 1.76 14.60 -7.27
C HIS A 291 3.14 14.90 -6.69
N LEU A 292 4.11 14.01 -6.94
CA LEU A 292 5.50 14.20 -6.51
C LEU A 292 6.13 15.46 -7.11
N ALA A 293 5.82 15.76 -8.38
CA ALA A 293 6.31 16.96 -9.05
C ALA A 293 5.67 18.25 -8.50
N ALA A 294 4.39 18.21 -8.12
CA ALA A 294 3.67 19.35 -7.53
C ALA A 294 4.20 19.72 -6.14
N PHE A 295 4.76 18.77 -5.40
CA PHE A 295 5.33 18.97 -4.07
C PHE A 295 6.79 18.49 -4.00
N PRO A 296 7.77 19.26 -4.50
CA PRO A 296 9.19 18.88 -4.44
C PRO A 296 9.66 18.62 -2.99
N ALA A 297 10.48 17.59 -2.80
CA ALA A 297 11.18 17.38 -1.53
C ALA A 297 12.05 18.61 -1.22
N ARG A 298 11.91 19.15 -0.01
CA ARG A 298 12.73 20.26 0.50
C ARG A 298 13.95 19.72 1.20
#